data_AF-A0A914ZL93-F1
#
_entry.id   AF-A0A914ZL93-F1
#
_cell.length_a   1.000
_cell.length_b   1.000
_cell.length_c   1.000
_cell.angle_alpha   90.00
_cell.angle_beta   90.00
_cell.angle_gamma   90.00
#
_symmetry.space_group_name_H-M   'P 1'
#
loop_
_entity.id
_entity.type
_entity.pdbx_description
1 polymer ?
#
loop_
_entity_poly.entity_id
_entity_poly.type
_entity_poly.pdbx_seq_one_letter_code
_entity_poly.pdbx_strand_id
1 'polypeptide(L)'
;MVYCPPSVYLLKYALLLLNILLLIVSLSVVGLSLSSLHDSNIISALVGSNCFTYGNGIVFIIACINVPNFALAVTSLASNRFIFMLTYFAFAATTGSLGALGAVIGRYMDHQIENSIREWMRDTLIAEYGHPHGEEITFAWDHLQSNHRCCGMDDNDGDHIWAQSTWFRKQTKYPKKRVPLSCCPTCANVHQRYCSTPSSPSFGSKEELYLSRAICKEIERICRTDENGLANFDICAGGTAMAVWRRHIFINSRGCFAPFKEQLEVLAVRVSSAGCLFATILFACSFIAFRLLTVEYSRREYSLTTA
;
A
#
# COMPACT_ATOMS: atom_id res chain seq x y z
N MET A 1 -54.01 9.45 -19.15
CA MET A 1 -52.78 8.68 -19.49
C MET A 1 -51.61 9.64 -19.43
N VAL A 2 -50.75 9.53 -18.42
CA VAL A 2 -49.55 10.39 -18.32
C VAL A 2 -48.51 9.82 -19.26
N TYR A 3 -48.27 10.48 -20.39
CA TYR A 3 -47.16 10.17 -21.29
C TYR A 3 -45.85 10.31 -20.52
N CYS A 4 -45.09 9.23 -20.40
CA CYS A 4 -43.78 9.28 -19.76
C CYS A 4 -42.77 9.81 -20.80
N PRO A 5 -42.09 10.95 -20.56
CA PRO A 5 -41.17 11.49 -21.55
C PRO A 5 -39.96 10.54 -21.72
N PRO A 6 -39.42 10.40 -22.94
CA PRO A 6 -38.29 9.49 -23.23
C PRO A 6 -37.05 9.78 -22.38
N SER A 7 -36.91 11.00 -21.84
CA SER A 7 -35.87 11.39 -20.90
C SER A 7 -35.85 10.59 -19.59
N VAL A 8 -36.99 10.06 -19.13
CA VAL A 8 -37.07 9.28 -17.88
C VAL A 8 -36.45 7.90 -18.06
N TYR A 9 -36.65 7.26 -19.21
CA TYR A 9 -36.02 5.96 -19.50
C TYR A 9 -34.50 6.09 -19.56
N LEU A 10 -33.99 7.16 -20.19
CA LEU A 10 -32.56 7.46 -20.22
C LEU A 10 -31.97 7.60 -18.81
N LEU A 11 -32.65 8.32 -17.91
CA LEU A 11 -32.23 8.46 -16.52
C LEU A 11 -32.20 7.12 -15.76
N LYS A 12 -33.18 6.24 -15.99
CA LYS A 12 -33.21 4.90 -15.37
C LYS A 12 -32.06 4.01 -15.85
N TYR A 13 -31.78 4.01 -17.16
CA TYR A 13 -30.64 3.26 -17.72
C TYR A 13 -29.29 3.81 -17.24
N ALA A 14 -29.15 5.14 -17.18
CA ALA A 14 -27.95 5.79 -16.64
C ALA A 14 -27.74 5.43 -15.16
N LEU A 15 -28.81 5.45 -14.35
CA LEU A 15 -28.73 5.05 -12.95
C LEU A 15 -28.29 3.59 -12.80
N LEU A 16 -28.87 2.68 -13.60
CA LEU A 16 -28.48 1.26 -13.57
C LEU A 16 -27.01 1.07 -13.94
N LEU A 17 -26.54 1.71 -15.01
CA LEU A 17 -25.14 1.63 -15.45
C LEU A 17 -24.18 2.12 -14.35
N LEU A 18 -24.45 3.28 -13.75
CA LEU A 18 -23.59 3.82 -12.69
C LEU A 18 -23.58 2.93 -11.45
N ASN A 19 -24.70 2.29 -11.11
CA ASN A 19 -24.74 1.33 -9.99
C ASN A 19 -23.97 0.03 -10.28
N ILE A 20 -23.94 -0.44 -11.54
CA ILE A 20 -23.07 -1.55 -11.95
C ILE A 20 -21.59 -1.15 -11.78
N LEU A 21 -21.22 0.07 -12.20
CA LEU A 21 -19.86 0.58 -12.00
C LEU A 21 -19.52 0.70 -10.51
N LEU A 22 -20.44 1.22 -9.67
CA LEU A 22 -20.25 1.27 -8.21
C LEU A 22 -20.04 -0.11 -7.60
N LEU A 23 -20.75 -1.13 -8.08
CA LEU A 23 -20.57 -2.50 -7.60
C LEU A 23 -19.16 -3.01 -7.93
N ILE A 24 -18.69 -2.81 -9.16
CA ILE A 24 -17.33 -3.21 -9.59
C ILE A 24 -16.27 -2.49 -8.74
N VAL A 25 -16.41 -1.18 -8.55
CA VAL A 25 -15.50 -0.39 -7.70
C VAL A 25 -15.54 -0.87 -6.26
N SER A 26 -16.72 -1.14 -5.70
CA SER A 26 -16.84 -1.63 -4.31
C SER A 26 -16.18 -3.00 -4.13
N LEU A 27 -16.37 -3.94 -5.05
CA LEU A 27 -15.75 -5.26 -5.00
C LEU A 27 -14.21 -5.18 -5.13
N SER A 28 -13.71 -4.30 -6.00
CA SER A 28 -12.27 -4.09 -6.14
C SER A 28 -11.67 -3.43 -4.90
N VAL A 29 -12.35 -2.46 -4.28
CA VAL A 29 -11.95 -1.88 -2.99
C VAL A 29 -11.94 -2.93 -1.89
N VAL A 30 -12.95 -3.80 -1.79
CA VAL A 30 -12.95 -4.92 -0.82
C VAL A 30 -11.74 -5.83 -1.00
N GLY A 31 -11.40 -6.19 -2.24
CA GLY A 31 -10.21 -7.01 -2.53
C GLY A 31 -8.88 -6.31 -2.18
N LEU A 32 -8.76 -5.02 -2.51
CA LEU A 32 -7.59 -4.21 -2.16
C LEU A 32 -7.45 -4.04 -0.64
N SER A 33 -8.55 -3.82 0.07
CA SER A 33 -8.53 -3.70 1.52
C SER A 33 -8.15 -5.01 2.20
N LEU A 34 -8.64 -6.16 1.71
CA LEU A 34 -8.31 -7.46 2.30
C LEU A 34 -6.83 -7.82 2.10
N SER A 35 -6.29 -7.59 0.90
CA SER A 35 -4.86 -7.76 0.63
C SER A 35 -4.03 -6.80 1.49
N SER A 36 -4.45 -5.54 1.61
CA SER A 36 -3.74 -4.58 2.45
C SER A 36 -3.81 -4.90 3.95
N LEU A 37 -4.89 -5.50 4.47
CA LEU A 37 -4.97 -5.98 5.85
C LEU A 37 -3.99 -7.12 6.12
N HIS A 38 -3.76 -8.00 5.12
CA HIS A 38 -2.78 -9.06 5.24
C HIS A 38 -1.37 -8.50 5.48
N ASP A 39 -1.01 -7.45 4.74
CA ASP A 39 0.30 -6.80 4.84
C ASP A 39 0.37 -5.76 6.00
N SER A 40 -0.80 -5.38 6.56
CA SER A 40 -0.90 -4.26 7.49
C SER A 40 -0.16 -4.48 8.80
N ASN A 41 -0.04 -5.71 9.30
CA ASN A 41 0.69 -6.01 10.55
C ASN A 41 2.16 -5.57 10.47
N ILE A 42 2.75 -5.69 9.27
CA ILE A 42 4.14 -5.32 9.01
C ILE A 42 4.23 -3.79 8.91
N ILE A 43 3.34 -3.16 8.15
CA ILE A 43 3.34 -1.71 7.96
C ILE A 43 3.03 -0.97 9.26
N SER A 44 2.06 -1.43 10.06
CA SER A 44 1.65 -0.80 11.31
C SER A 44 2.76 -0.83 12.37
N ALA A 45 3.56 -1.91 12.41
CA ALA A 45 4.69 -2.02 13.32
C ALA A 45 5.78 -0.98 13.02
N LEU A 46 6.04 -0.67 11.74
CA LEU A 46 7.02 0.36 11.35
C LEU A 46 6.49 1.78 11.36
N VAL A 47 5.18 1.99 11.22
CA VAL A 47 4.54 3.31 11.26
C VAL A 47 4.21 3.73 12.71
N GLY A 48 4.15 2.78 13.65
CA GLY A 48 3.94 3.09 15.07
C GLY A 48 2.52 3.37 15.48
N SER A 49 1.60 3.29 14.52
CA SER A 49 0.21 3.55 14.76
C SER A 49 -0.64 2.58 13.96
N ASN A 50 -1.76 2.20 14.56
CA ASN A 50 -2.80 1.44 13.90
C ASN A 50 -3.64 2.31 12.96
N CYS A 51 -3.23 3.57 12.70
CA CYS A 51 -3.95 4.49 11.83
C CYS A 51 -4.13 3.91 10.42
N PHE A 52 -3.11 3.22 9.90
CA PHE A 52 -3.19 2.56 8.61
C PHE A 52 -4.23 1.41 8.62
N THR A 53 -4.18 0.55 9.64
CA THR A 53 -5.11 -0.57 9.83
C THR A 53 -6.56 -0.09 10.02
N TYR A 54 -6.77 0.95 10.84
CA TYR A 54 -8.08 1.55 11.06
C TYR A 54 -8.60 2.25 9.79
N GLY A 55 -7.74 3.00 9.09
CA GLY A 55 -8.10 3.67 7.83
C GLY A 55 -8.56 2.66 6.77
N ASN A 56 -7.79 1.59 6.58
CA ASN A 56 -8.15 0.53 5.64
C ASN A 56 -9.41 -0.23 6.09
N GLY A 57 -9.58 -0.47 7.39
CA GLY A 57 -10.80 -1.09 7.96
C GLY A 57 -12.07 -0.27 7.72
N ILE A 58 -11.99 1.06 7.83
CA ILE A 58 -13.13 1.95 7.53
C ILE A 58 -13.52 1.86 6.06
N VAL A 59 -12.55 1.95 5.14
CA VAL A 59 -12.78 1.85 3.69
C VAL A 59 -13.39 0.48 3.34
N PHE A 60 -12.91 -0.60 3.96
CA PHE A 60 -13.47 -1.94 3.81
C PHE A 60 -14.96 -2.00 4.24
N ILE A 61 -15.31 -1.46 5.41
CA ILE A 61 -16.69 -1.47 5.90
C ILE A 61 -17.61 -0.68 4.96
N ILE A 62 -17.18 0.51 4.52
CA ILE A 62 -17.94 1.34 3.57
C ILE A 62 -18.17 0.58 2.26
N ALA A 63 -17.16 -0.09 1.72
CA ALA A 63 -17.28 -0.85 0.48
C ALA A 63 -18.24 -2.04 0.62
N CYS A 64 -18.16 -2.79 1.73
CA CYS A 64 -19.07 -3.88 2.04
C CYS A 64 -20.54 -3.42 2.16
N ILE A 65 -20.76 -2.26 2.80
CA ILE A 65 -22.10 -1.65 2.93
C ILE A 65 -22.67 -1.22 1.57
N ASN A 66 -21.83 -0.87 0.60
CA ASN A 66 -22.26 -0.44 -0.73
C ASN A 66 -22.57 -1.60 -1.70
N VAL A 67 -22.14 -2.82 -1.42
CA VAL A 67 -22.54 -4.01 -2.20
C VAL A 67 -24.07 -4.22 -2.21
N PRO A 68 -24.78 -4.28 -1.06
CA PRO A 68 -26.24 -4.41 -1.05
C PRO A 68 -26.97 -3.16 -1.56
N ASN A 69 -26.30 -2.00 -1.63
CA ASN A 69 -26.88 -0.79 -2.22
C ASN A 69 -27.24 -0.99 -3.71
N PHE A 70 -26.51 -1.86 -4.42
CA PHE A 70 -26.87 -2.25 -5.78
C PHE A 70 -28.25 -2.90 -5.85
N ALA A 71 -28.56 -3.82 -4.92
CA ALA A 71 -29.87 -4.47 -4.86
C ALA A 71 -30.98 -3.45 -4.52
N LEU A 72 -30.70 -2.48 -3.63
CA LEU A 72 -31.61 -1.37 -3.34
C LEU A 72 -31.87 -0.51 -4.59
N ALA A 73 -30.83 -0.21 -5.38
CA ALA A 73 -30.95 0.54 -6.62
C ALA A 73 -31.89 -0.18 -7.61
N VAL A 74 -31.65 -1.48 -7.86
CA VAL A 74 -32.47 -2.30 -8.75
C VAL A 74 -33.92 -2.38 -8.25
N THR A 75 -34.11 -2.59 -6.94
CA THR A 75 -35.46 -2.66 -6.33
C THR A 75 -36.19 -1.31 -6.44
N SER A 76 -35.48 -0.19 -6.29
CA SER A 76 -36.06 1.15 -6.46
C SER A 76 -36.54 1.40 -7.89
N LEU A 77 -35.80 0.89 -8.89
CA LEU A 77 -36.16 0.99 -10.30
C LEU A 77 -37.32 0.06 -10.67
N ALA A 78 -37.35 -1.16 -10.12
CA ALA A 78 -38.37 -2.17 -10.43
C ALA A 78 -39.72 -1.86 -9.77
N SER A 79 -39.70 -1.43 -8.50
CA SER A 79 -40.92 -1.19 -7.74
C SER A 79 -41.70 0.05 -8.18
N ASN A 80 -41.02 1.04 -8.80
CA ASN A 80 -41.57 2.37 -9.12
C ASN A 80 -42.29 3.04 -7.93
N ARG A 81 -41.95 2.69 -6.68
CA ARG A 81 -42.53 3.31 -5.49
C ARG A 81 -41.63 4.41 -4.97
N PHE A 82 -42.25 5.55 -4.63
CA PHE A 82 -41.58 6.73 -4.08
C PHE A 82 -40.66 6.39 -2.88
N ILE A 83 -41.12 5.52 -1.97
CA ILE A 83 -40.38 5.18 -0.75
C ILE A 83 -39.03 4.50 -1.07
N PHE A 84 -39.01 3.52 -1.96
CA PHE A 84 -37.77 2.82 -2.31
C PHE A 84 -36.75 3.72 -3.00
N MET A 85 -37.23 4.67 -3.82
CA MET A 85 -36.38 5.66 -4.48
C MET A 85 -35.83 6.70 -3.49
N LEU A 86 -36.65 7.13 -2.53
CA LEU A 86 -36.23 8.01 -1.44
C LEU A 86 -35.18 7.35 -0.54
N THR A 87 -35.37 6.08 -0.17
CA THR A 87 -34.40 5.34 0.65
C THR A 87 -33.07 5.17 -0.07
N TYR A 88 -33.09 4.87 -1.38
CA TYR A 88 -31.87 4.79 -2.19
C TYR A 88 -31.16 6.14 -2.28
N PHE A 89 -31.89 7.22 -2.55
CA PHE A 89 -31.34 8.58 -2.59
C PHE A 89 -30.65 8.96 -1.27
N ALA A 90 -31.34 8.77 -0.13
CA ALA A 90 -30.81 9.13 1.18
C ALA A 90 -29.53 8.34 1.50
N PHE A 91 -29.51 7.05 1.17
CA PHE A 91 -28.35 6.20 1.39
C PHE A 91 -27.16 6.62 0.51
N ALA A 92 -27.38 6.79 -0.80
CA ALA A 92 -26.34 7.21 -1.74
C ALA A 92 -25.77 8.61 -1.43
N ALA A 93 -26.60 9.55 -0.98
CA ALA A 93 -26.17 10.88 -0.58
C ALA A 93 -25.30 10.84 0.69
N THR A 94 -25.67 10.00 1.67
CA THR A 94 -24.93 9.83 2.93
C THR A 94 -23.58 9.15 2.70
N THR A 95 -23.54 8.08 1.91
CA THR A 95 -22.26 7.41 1.61
C THR A 95 -21.36 8.27 0.71
N GLY A 96 -21.96 9.05 -0.20
CA GLY A 96 -21.23 10.00 -1.04
C GLY A 96 -20.56 11.12 -0.25
N SER A 97 -21.26 11.68 0.74
CA SER A 97 -20.70 12.73 1.61
C SER A 97 -19.59 12.19 2.52
N LEU A 98 -19.76 11.00 3.10
CA LEU A 98 -18.70 10.32 3.87
C LEU A 98 -17.46 10.04 3.01
N GLY A 99 -17.66 9.59 1.76
CA GLY A 99 -16.58 9.38 0.80
C GLY A 99 -15.81 10.66 0.47
N ALA A 100 -16.51 11.78 0.27
CA ALA A 100 -15.88 13.08 0.04
C ALA A 100 -15.05 13.55 1.25
N LEU A 101 -15.59 13.43 2.46
CA LEU A 101 -14.86 13.75 3.69
C LEU A 101 -13.59 12.90 3.82
N GLY A 102 -13.70 11.59 3.55
CA GLY A 102 -12.56 10.68 3.55
C GLY A 102 -11.48 11.08 2.54
N ALA A 103 -11.88 11.47 1.33
CA ALA A 103 -10.95 11.94 0.30
C ALA A 103 -10.19 13.21 0.72
N VAL A 104 -10.85 14.17 1.38
CA VAL A 104 -10.24 15.40 1.89
C VAL A 104 -9.25 15.11 3.03
N ILE A 105 -9.66 14.28 4.00
CA ILE A 105 -8.80 13.90 5.13
C ILE A 105 -7.55 13.16 4.64
N GLY A 106 -7.71 12.23 3.68
CA GLY A 106 -6.59 11.49 3.11
C GLY A 106 -5.52 12.39 2.49
N ARG A 107 -5.91 13.48 1.83
CA ARG A 107 -4.97 14.47 1.26
C ARG A 107 -4.24 15.28 2.33
N TYR A 108 -4.89 15.57 3.45
CA TYR A 108 -4.29 16.34 4.53
C TYR A 108 -3.24 15.53 5.31
N MET A 109 -3.49 14.23 5.47
CA MET A 109 -2.60 13.31 6.19
C MET A 109 -1.26 13.08 5.46
N ASP A 110 -1.24 13.15 4.13
CA ASP A 110 -0.05 12.89 3.30
C ASP A 110 1.12 13.85 3.61
N HIS A 111 0.81 15.14 3.84
CA HIS A 111 1.85 16.17 4.05
C HIS A 111 2.42 16.24 5.47
N GLN A 112 1.63 15.92 6.50
CA GLN A 112 2.08 16.05 7.90
C GLN A 112 2.81 14.81 8.42
N ILE A 113 2.59 13.65 7.79
CA ILE A 113 2.98 12.36 8.37
C ILE A 113 4.39 11.93 7.94
N GLU A 114 4.96 12.44 6.84
CA GLU A 114 6.26 11.96 6.33
C GLU A 114 7.39 12.07 7.37
N ASN A 115 7.57 13.25 7.97
CA ASN A 115 8.64 13.45 8.96
C ASN A 115 8.41 12.61 10.21
N SER A 116 7.15 12.50 10.65
CA SER A 116 6.78 11.67 11.80
C SER A 116 7.01 10.18 11.56
N ILE A 117 6.71 9.65 10.36
CA ILE A 117 7.00 8.26 10.01
C ILE A 117 8.51 8.01 9.98
N ARG A 118 9.27 8.93 9.39
CA ARG A 118 10.74 8.79 9.32
C ARG A 118 11.36 8.70 10.72
N GLU A 119 10.99 9.61 11.61
CA GLU A 119 11.47 9.64 12.99
C GLU A 119 11.05 8.37 13.74
N TRP A 120 9.77 7.99 13.64
CA TRP A 120 9.28 6.79 14.30
C TRP A 120 9.98 5.51 13.81
N MET A 121 10.15 5.37 12.50
CA MET A 121 10.85 4.25 11.90
C MET A 121 12.32 4.22 12.38
N ARG A 122 13.00 5.38 12.45
CA ARG A 122 14.35 5.47 13.02
C ARG A 122 14.39 5.00 14.47
N ASP A 123 13.46 5.46 15.29
CA ASP A 123 13.41 5.13 16.72
C ASP A 123 13.14 3.65 16.95
N THR A 124 12.21 3.03 16.20
CA THR A 124 11.96 1.59 16.30
C THR A 124 13.18 0.75 15.90
N LEU A 125 13.95 1.19 14.90
CA LEU A 125 15.19 0.50 14.53
C LEU A 125 16.24 0.58 15.65
N ILE A 126 16.42 1.76 16.25
CA ILE A 126 17.47 1.98 17.25
C ILE A 126 17.09 1.37 18.60
N ALA A 127 15.85 1.54 19.05
CA ALA A 127 15.42 1.18 20.40
C ALA A 127 14.79 -0.22 20.48
N GLU A 128 13.92 -0.57 19.53
CA GLU A 128 12.98 -1.70 19.65
C GLU A 128 13.38 -2.93 18.84
N TYR A 129 14.20 -2.78 17.80
CA TYR A 129 14.67 -3.93 17.02
C TYR A 129 15.42 -4.94 17.92
N GLY A 130 15.04 -6.21 17.85
CA GLY A 130 15.61 -7.29 18.66
C GLY A 130 15.20 -7.26 20.14
N HIS A 131 14.19 -6.47 20.51
CA HIS A 131 13.63 -6.47 21.86
C HIS A 131 12.75 -7.71 22.07
N PRO A 132 12.84 -8.42 23.22
CA PRO A 132 12.09 -9.66 23.48
C PRO A 132 10.57 -9.47 23.60
N HIS A 133 10.09 -8.23 23.67
CA HIS A 133 8.65 -7.89 23.68
C HIS A 133 8.21 -7.19 22.39
N GLY A 134 9.14 -7.02 21.42
CA GLY A 134 8.95 -6.35 20.14
C GLY A 134 9.27 -7.26 18.97
N GLU A 135 8.88 -8.53 19.04
CA GLU A 135 9.14 -9.50 17.96
C GLU A 135 8.46 -9.08 16.65
N GLU A 136 7.27 -8.47 16.72
CA GLU A 136 6.58 -7.92 15.55
C GLU A 136 7.40 -6.84 14.84
N ILE A 137 8.03 -5.94 15.59
CA ILE A 137 8.90 -4.88 15.05
C ILE A 137 10.13 -5.50 14.39
N THR A 138 10.73 -6.50 15.02
CA THR A 138 11.91 -7.21 14.49
C THR A 138 11.56 -7.93 13.18
N PHE A 139 10.46 -8.67 13.17
CA PHE A 139 9.95 -9.36 11.98
C PHE A 139 9.65 -8.37 10.85
N ALA A 140 9.01 -7.25 11.16
CA ALA A 140 8.62 -6.29 10.16
C ALA A 140 9.84 -5.59 9.52
N TRP A 141 10.87 -5.28 10.32
CA TRP A 141 12.15 -4.80 9.82
C TRP A 141 12.88 -5.83 8.96
N ASP A 142 12.93 -7.09 9.39
CA ASP A 142 13.57 -8.17 8.63
C ASP A 142 12.86 -8.42 7.28
N HIS A 143 11.53 -8.36 7.28
CA HIS A 143 10.72 -8.47 6.07
C HIS A 143 10.96 -7.29 5.12
N LEU A 144 10.98 -6.05 5.63
CA LEU A 144 11.27 -4.87 4.82
C LEU A 144 12.66 -4.95 4.16
N GLN A 145 13.68 -5.28 4.94
CA GLN A 145 15.06 -5.38 4.48
C GLN A 145 15.24 -6.47 3.42
N SER A 146 14.61 -7.62 3.63
CA SER A 146 14.70 -8.77 2.71
C SER A 146 13.98 -8.48 1.39
N ASN A 147 12.77 -7.89 1.45
CA ASN A 147 11.96 -7.58 0.27
C ASN A 147 12.55 -6.45 -0.57
N HIS A 148 13.03 -5.39 0.07
CA HIS A 148 13.56 -4.21 -0.61
C HIS A 148 15.06 -4.23 -0.82
N ARG A 149 15.75 -5.28 -0.34
CA ARG A 149 17.21 -5.45 -0.45
C ARG A 149 17.95 -4.20 0.04
N CYS A 150 17.52 -3.72 1.19
CA CYS A 150 17.99 -2.49 1.82
C CYS A 150 18.52 -2.81 3.22
N CYS A 151 19.26 -1.87 3.82
CA CYS A 151 19.72 -1.96 5.20
C CYS A 151 19.80 -0.57 5.83
N GLY A 152 19.26 -0.44 7.03
CA GLY A 152 19.23 0.83 7.75
C GLY A 152 18.16 1.79 7.23
N MET A 153 18.25 3.06 7.64
CA MET A 153 17.24 4.08 7.35
C MET A 153 17.47 4.74 5.98
N ASP A 154 18.62 5.38 5.81
CA ASP A 154 18.97 6.20 4.65
C ASP A 154 20.28 5.72 4.03
N ASP A 155 20.49 6.01 2.75
CA ASP A 155 21.72 5.63 2.02
C ASP A 155 23.00 6.16 2.67
N ASN A 156 22.94 7.31 3.34
CA ASN A 156 24.08 7.94 4.02
C ASN A 156 24.44 7.24 5.34
N ASP A 157 23.45 6.69 6.03
CA ASP A 157 23.63 6.03 7.32
C ASP A 157 23.84 4.51 7.15
N GLY A 158 23.31 3.91 6.08
CA GLY A 158 23.54 2.54 5.63
C GLY A 158 23.55 1.50 6.76
N ASP A 159 24.60 0.68 6.81
CA ASP A 159 24.83 -0.29 7.87
C ASP A 159 25.34 0.32 9.19
N HIS A 160 25.77 1.58 9.18
CA HIS A 160 26.36 2.24 10.36
C HIS A 160 25.35 2.54 11.46
N ILE A 161 24.08 2.78 11.11
CA ILE A 161 23.02 3.03 12.09
C ILE A 161 22.84 1.87 13.07
N TRP A 162 23.14 0.64 12.65
CA TRP A 162 23.06 -0.54 13.51
C TRP A 162 24.04 -0.50 14.67
N ALA A 163 25.19 0.17 14.53
CA ALA A 163 26.12 0.32 15.65
C ALA A 163 25.53 1.14 16.81
N GLN A 164 24.52 1.96 16.53
CA GLN A 164 23.82 2.78 17.52
C GLN A 164 22.68 2.03 18.19
N SER A 165 22.20 0.92 17.61
CA SER A 165 21.00 0.21 18.10
C SER A 165 21.25 -0.54 19.41
N THR A 166 20.19 -0.69 20.19
CA THR A 166 20.18 -1.49 21.42
C THR A 166 20.52 -2.95 21.12
N TRP A 167 20.04 -3.48 19.98
CA TRP A 167 20.36 -4.82 19.49
C TRP A 167 21.87 -5.04 19.39
N PHE A 168 22.61 -4.16 18.71
CA PHE A 168 24.06 -4.30 18.56
C PHE A 168 24.79 -4.23 19.91
N ARG A 169 24.37 -3.31 20.77
CA ARG A 169 24.98 -3.11 22.11
C ARG A 169 24.78 -4.32 23.01
N LYS A 170 23.59 -4.93 22.99
CA LYS A 170 23.22 -6.09 23.83
C LYS A 170 23.85 -7.41 23.40
N GLN A 171 24.51 -7.49 22.23
CA GLN A 171 25.17 -8.72 21.81
C GLN A 171 26.33 -9.10 22.74
N THR A 172 26.26 -10.32 23.27
CA THR A 172 27.28 -10.91 24.15
C THR A 172 28.21 -11.88 23.42
N LYS A 173 27.79 -12.41 22.26
CA LYS A 173 28.56 -13.33 21.43
C LYS A 173 29.54 -12.57 20.53
N TYR A 174 30.80 -12.99 20.55
CA TYR A 174 31.86 -12.45 19.68
C TYR A 174 32.17 -13.38 18.51
N PRO A 175 32.51 -12.85 17.31
CA PRO A 175 32.46 -11.43 16.95
C PRO A 175 31.01 -10.92 16.91
N LYS A 176 30.81 -9.64 17.26
CA LYS A 176 29.47 -9.02 17.22
C LYS A 176 29.00 -8.91 15.78
N LYS A 177 27.75 -9.32 15.53
CA LYS A 177 27.06 -9.10 14.27
C LYS A 177 26.85 -7.63 14.05
N ARG A 178 27.41 -7.08 12.97
CA ARG A 178 27.29 -5.65 12.64
C ARG A 178 25.90 -5.27 12.15
N VAL A 179 25.29 -6.15 11.34
CA VAL A 179 23.95 -6.00 10.79
C VAL A 179 23.14 -7.28 10.97
N PRO A 180 21.80 -7.20 10.95
CA PRO A 180 20.94 -8.37 10.84
C PRO A 180 21.20 -9.21 9.58
N LEU A 181 20.77 -10.47 9.60
CA LEU A 181 20.91 -11.36 8.44
C LEU A 181 19.99 -10.97 7.28
N SER A 182 18.88 -10.30 7.57
CA SER A 182 17.95 -9.71 6.59
C SER A 182 18.58 -8.59 5.76
N CYS A 183 19.65 -7.93 6.26
CA CYS A 183 20.47 -7.00 5.48
C CYS A 183 21.48 -7.69 4.54
N CYS A 184 21.67 -9.01 4.66
CA CYS A 184 22.64 -9.75 3.87
C CYS A 184 22.03 -10.20 2.54
N PRO A 185 22.69 -9.96 1.40
CA PRO A 185 22.17 -10.39 0.11
C PRO A 185 22.35 -11.90 -0.10
N THR A 186 21.36 -12.52 -0.74
CA THR A 186 21.45 -13.91 -1.20
C THR A 186 22.37 -14.02 -2.42
N CYS A 187 22.82 -15.24 -2.70
CA CYS A 187 23.61 -15.56 -3.87
C CYS A 187 22.96 -15.12 -5.18
N ALA A 188 21.65 -15.36 -5.34
CA ALA A 188 20.88 -14.88 -6.48
C ALA A 188 20.94 -13.34 -6.62
N ASN A 189 20.82 -12.61 -5.51
CA ASN A 189 20.83 -11.13 -5.53
C ASN A 189 22.19 -10.58 -5.92
N VAL A 190 23.26 -11.14 -5.37
CA VAL A 190 24.63 -10.71 -5.68
C VAL A 190 24.98 -11.08 -7.13
N HIS A 191 24.57 -12.26 -7.60
CA HIS A 191 24.72 -12.66 -8.99
C HIS A 191 23.96 -11.73 -9.95
N GLN A 192 22.71 -11.38 -9.65
CA GLN A 192 21.94 -10.42 -10.45
C GLN A 192 22.62 -9.05 -10.54
N ARG A 193 23.25 -8.61 -9.44
CA ARG A 193 23.87 -7.28 -9.37
C ARG A 193 25.20 -7.18 -10.11
N TYR A 194 26.01 -8.23 -10.10
CA TYR A 194 27.40 -8.18 -10.60
C TYR A 194 27.68 -9.11 -11.79
N CYS A 195 26.86 -10.13 -12.02
CA CYS A 195 27.05 -11.15 -13.08
C CYS A 195 26.04 -11.06 -14.23
N SER A 196 24.84 -10.50 -14.02
CA SER A 196 23.93 -10.24 -15.13
C SER A 196 24.56 -9.23 -16.10
N THR A 197 24.67 -9.61 -17.38
CA THR A 197 25.28 -8.77 -18.41
C THR A 197 24.58 -7.40 -18.49
N PRO A 198 25.32 -6.27 -18.41
CA PRO A 198 24.71 -4.96 -18.57
C PRO A 198 24.38 -4.75 -20.05
N SER A 199 23.10 -4.87 -20.42
CA SER A 199 22.58 -4.30 -21.66
C SER A 199 22.07 -2.88 -21.42
N SER A 200 22.90 -1.98 -20.87
CA SER A 200 22.89 -0.55 -21.21
C SER A 200 24.00 0.22 -20.47
N PRO A 201 24.66 1.19 -21.13
CA PRO A 201 25.76 1.95 -20.58
C PRO A 201 25.23 3.18 -19.83
N SER A 202 25.05 3.07 -18.53
CA SER A 202 24.96 4.26 -17.69
C SER A 202 25.76 4.01 -16.42
N PHE A 203 26.86 4.76 -16.31
CA PHE A 203 27.88 4.75 -15.25
C PHE A 203 28.97 3.69 -15.37
N GLY A 204 30.16 4.13 -15.80
CA GLY A 204 31.41 3.57 -15.31
C GLY A 204 32.59 3.62 -16.28
N SER A 205 33.75 4.02 -15.76
CA SER A 205 35.05 3.93 -16.44
C SER A 205 35.38 2.47 -16.78
N LYS A 206 36.33 2.23 -17.70
CA LYS A 206 36.80 0.86 -18.03
C LYS A 206 37.16 0.04 -16.78
N GLU A 207 37.67 0.67 -15.74
CA GLU A 207 38.05 0.05 -14.47
C GLU A 207 36.87 -0.55 -13.69
N GLU A 208 35.69 0.08 -13.72
CA GLU A 208 34.49 -0.44 -13.04
C GLU A 208 33.96 -1.70 -13.72
N LEU A 209 34.08 -1.79 -15.05
CA LEU A 209 33.68 -2.97 -15.82
C LEU A 209 34.63 -4.16 -15.54
N TYR A 210 35.95 -3.92 -15.46
CA TYR A 210 36.92 -4.96 -15.09
C TYR A 210 36.71 -5.44 -13.65
N LEU A 211 36.44 -4.52 -12.72
CA LEU A 211 36.16 -4.84 -11.32
C LEU A 211 34.88 -5.67 -11.19
N SER A 212 33.81 -5.32 -11.90
CA SER A 212 32.56 -6.09 -11.90
C SER A 212 32.75 -7.52 -12.41
N ARG A 213 33.53 -7.71 -13.48
CA ARG A 213 33.81 -9.04 -14.04
C ARG A 213 34.65 -9.91 -13.09
N ALA A 214 35.61 -9.30 -12.38
CA ALA A 214 36.40 -9.99 -11.36
C ALA A 214 35.55 -10.38 -10.13
N ILE A 215 34.67 -9.48 -9.68
CA ILE A 215 33.71 -9.73 -8.60
C ILE A 215 32.75 -10.88 -8.99
N CYS A 216 32.25 -10.90 -10.24
CA CYS A 216 31.35 -11.95 -10.69
C CYS A 216 31.97 -13.36 -10.60
N LYS A 217 33.19 -13.53 -11.12
CA LYS A 217 33.91 -14.81 -11.07
C LYS A 217 34.13 -15.29 -9.64
N GLU A 218 34.33 -14.36 -8.72
CA GLU A 218 34.43 -14.66 -7.30
C GLU A 218 33.10 -15.17 -6.74
N ILE A 219 32.00 -14.45 -7.02
CA ILE A 219 30.64 -14.79 -6.57
C ILE A 219 30.25 -16.19 -7.04
N GLU A 220 30.48 -16.53 -8.31
CA GLU A 220 30.19 -17.87 -8.87
C GLU A 220 30.86 -18.99 -8.08
N ARG A 221 32.07 -18.74 -7.56
CA ARG A 221 32.78 -19.72 -6.76
C ARG A 221 32.24 -19.82 -5.33
N ILE A 222 31.77 -18.72 -4.74
CA ILE A 222 31.19 -18.73 -3.38
C ILE A 222 29.76 -19.32 -3.40
N CYS A 223 28.98 -18.97 -4.42
CA CYS A 223 27.55 -19.27 -4.53
C CYS A 223 27.23 -20.57 -5.28
N ARG A 224 28.21 -21.47 -5.40
CA ARG A 224 28.22 -22.59 -6.36
C ARG A 224 27.11 -23.63 -6.18
N THR A 225 26.47 -23.68 -5.01
CA THR A 225 25.59 -24.79 -4.61
C THR A 225 24.21 -24.36 -4.08
N ASP A 226 24.01 -23.09 -3.72
CA ASP A 226 22.75 -22.61 -3.15
C ASP A 226 22.50 -21.14 -3.53
N GLU A 227 21.56 -20.92 -4.46
CA GLU A 227 21.19 -19.58 -4.92
C GLU A 227 20.38 -18.78 -3.88
N ASN A 228 19.67 -19.50 -3.00
CA ASN A 228 18.86 -18.91 -1.92
C ASN A 228 19.69 -18.67 -0.65
N GLY A 229 20.85 -19.32 -0.56
CA GLY A 229 21.83 -19.12 0.50
C GLY A 229 22.39 -17.70 0.54
N LEU A 230 22.86 -17.30 1.72
CA LEU A 230 23.55 -16.03 1.91
C LEU A 230 24.89 -16.04 1.15
N ALA A 231 25.15 -14.98 0.38
CA ALA A 231 26.33 -14.93 -0.47
C ALA A 231 27.64 -15.04 0.30
N ASN A 232 27.71 -14.46 1.50
CA ASN A 232 28.80 -14.74 2.44
C ASN A 232 28.37 -14.36 3.86
N PHE A 233 28.02 -15.37 4.66
CA PHE A 233 27.56 -15.17 6.04
C PHE A 233 28.62 -14.48 6.90
N ASP A 234 29.86 -14.97 6.86
CA ASP A 234 30.92 -14.48 7.73
C ASP A 234 31.25 -13.01 7.44
N ILE A 235 31.38 -12.62 6.16
CA ILE A 235 31.67 -11.23 5.80
C ILE A 235 30.50 -10.31 6.13
N CYS A 236 29.26 -10.74 5.87
CA CYS A 236 28.09 -9.92 6.16
C CYS A 236 27.84 -9.74 7.67
N ALA A 237 27.98 -10.81 8.44
CA ALA A 237 27.76 -10.81 9.88
C ALA A 237 28.96 -10.26 10.69
N GLY A 238 29.94 -9.60 10.06
CA GLY A 238 31.02 -8.90 10.75
C GLY A 238 32.27 -9.74 11.07
N GLY A 239 32.42 -10.89 10.44
CA GLY A 239 33.69 -11.62 10.35
C GLY A 239 34.77 -10.81 9.62
N THR A 240 36.03 -11.15 9.87
CA THR A 240 37.17 -10.49 9.21
C THR A 240 37.11 -10.75 7.72
N ALA A 241 36.76 -9.74 6.93
CA ALA A 241 36.89 -9.80 5.48
C ALA A 241 38.34 -10.14 5.12
N MET A 242 38.55 -11.10 4.22
CA MET A 242 39.82 -11.21 3.53
C MET A 242 40.07 -9.86 2.84
N ALA A 243 41.29 -9.32 2.98
CA ALA A 243 41.69 -7.94 2.63
C ALA A 243 41.42 -7.49 1.17
N VAL A 244 40.83 -8.35 0.34
CA VAL A 244 40.65 -8.19 -1.10
C VAL A 244 39.29 -7.57 -1.47
N TRP A 245 38.24 -7.72 -0.66
CA TRP A 245 36.86 -7.40 -1.08
C TRP A 245 36.24 -6.21 -0.34
N ARG A 246 35.52 -5.35 -1.08
CA ARG A 246 34.76 -4.23 -0.48
C ARG A 246 33.48 -4.76 0.20
N ARG A 247 33.24 -4.33 1.45
CA ARG A 247 32.12 -4.79 2.30
C ARG A 247 30.73 -4.60 1.69
N HIS A 248 30.52 -3.57 0.88
CA HIS A 248 29.24 -3.29 0.20
C HIS A 248 28.82 -4.35 -0.83
N ILE A 249 29.69 -5.30 -1.17
CA ILE A 249 29.34 -6.42 -2.04
C ILE A 249 28.44 -7.42 -1.29
N PHE A 250 28.66 -7.58 0.02
CA PHE A 250 28.01 -8.60 0.85
C PHE A 250 27.07 -8.00 1.90
N ILE A 251 26.78 -6.71 1.84
CA ILE A 251 25.83 -6.01 2.70
C ILE A 251 25.01 -5.08 1.81
N ASN A 252 23.68 -5.12 1.93
CA ASN A 252 22.84 -4.14 1.26
C ASN A 252 23.12 -2.75 1.85
N SER A 253 23.58 -1.79 1.05
CA SER A 253 23.98 -0.47 1.55
C SER A 253 22.94 0.63 1.30
N ARG A 254 21.82 0.32 0.64
CA ARG A 254 20.74 1.28 0.38
C ARG A 254 19.82 1.39 1.59
N GLY A 255 19.38 2.58 1.94
CA GLY A 255 18.43 2.83 3.02
C GLY A 255 17.04 2.28 2.70
N CYS A 256 16.33 1.80 3.72
CA CYS A 256 15.00 1.23 3.56
C CYS A 256 13.87 2.27 3.55
N PHE A 257 14.11 3.51 3.99
CA PHE A 257 13.06 4.51 4.07
C PHE A 257 12.54 4.94 2.68
N ALA A 258 13.42 5.17 1.72
CA ALA A 258 13.04 5.58 0.37
C ALA A 258 12.10 4.59 -0.35
N PRO A 259 12.44 3.29 -0.48
CA PRO A 259 11.53 2.33 -1.12
C PRO A 259 10.24 2.11 -0.32
N PHE A 260 10.30 2.20 1.01
CA PHE A 260 9.11 2.10 1.86
C PHE A 260 8.16 3.29 1.65
N LYS A 261 8.71 4.51 1.58
CA LYS A 261 7.95 5.73 1.26
C LYS A 261 7.29 5.62 -0.11
N GLU A 262 8.01 5.17 -1.13
CA GLU A 262 7.47 5.00 -2.48
C GLU A 262 6.29 4.00 -2.49
N GLN A 263 6.38 2.89 -1.74
CA GLN A 263 5.27 1.96 -1.59
C GLN A 263 4.05 2.60 -0.92
N LEU A 264 4.25 3.37 0.15
CA LEU A 264 3.18 4.07 0.85
C LEU A 264 2.51 5.11 -0.05
N GLU A 265 3.27 5.89 -0.81
CA GLU A 265 2.75 6.87 -1.76
C GLU A 265 1.92 6.19 -2.86
N VAL A 266 2.42 5.09 -3.45
CA VAL A 266 1.68 4.32 -4.46
C VAL A 266 0.37 3.78 -3.89
N LEU A 267 0.38 3.25 -2.66
CA LEU A 267 -0.81 2.73 -2.00
C LEU A 267 -1.81 3.85 -1.68
N ALA A 268 -1.33 4.98 -1.15
CA ALA A 268 -2.15 6.15 -0.86
C ALA A 268 -2.79 6.73 -2.13
N VAL A 269 -2.04 6.86 -3.23
CA VAL A 269 -2.56 7.33 -4.52
C VAL A 269 -3.62 6.39 -5.08
N ARG A 270 -3.41 5.06 -4.99
CA ARG A 270 -4.40 4.06 -5.44
C ARG A 270 -5.69 4.13 -4.63
N VAL A 271 -5.60 4.19 -3.30
CA VAL A 271 -6.77 4.29 -2.42
C VAL A 271 -7.48 5.64 -2.61
N SER A 272 -6.73 6.74 -2.71
CA SER A 272 -7.29 8.09 -2.93
C SER A 272 -7.99 8.20 -4.28
N SER A 273 -7.37 7.71 -5.37
CA SER A 273 -7.98 7.74 -6.70
C SER A 273 -9.24 6.89 -6.78
N ALA A 274 -9.24 5.67 -6.23
CA ALA A 274 -10.42 4.82 -6.14
C ALA A 274 -11.53 5.47 -5.30
N GLY A 275 -11.19 6.09 -4.16
CA GLY A 275 -12.12 6.81 -3.30
C GLY A 275 -12.75 8.03 -3.98
N CYS A 276 -11.97 8.84 -4.70
CA CYS A 276 -12.48 9.96 -5.49
C CYS A 276 -13.45 9.49 -6.58
N LEU A 277 -13.07 8.47 -7.35
CA LEU A 277 -13.95 7.89 -8.37
C LEU A 277 -15.25 7.39 -7.73
N PHE A 278 -15.16 6.65 -6.64
CA PHE A 278 -16.30 6.15 -5.90
C PHE A 278 -17.25 7.27 -5.44
N ALA A 279 -16.73 8.33 -4.82
CA ALA A 279 -17.51 9.48 -4.37
C ALA A 279 -18.19 10.20 -5.55
N THR A 280 -17.48 10.44 -6.65
CA THR A 280 -18.06 11.11 -7.84
C THR A 280 -19.22 10.33 -8.42
N ILE A 281 -19.11 9.00 -8.50
CA ILE A 281 -20.20 8.16 -9.01
C ILE A 281 -21.39 8.17 -8.04
N LEU A 282 -21.17 8.13 -6.71
CA LEU A 282 -22.25 8.25 -5.72
C LEU A 282 -23.00 9.58 -5.80
N PHE A 283 -22.31 10.70 -6.00
CA PHE A 283 -22.96 11.99 -6.21
C PHE A 283 -23.76 12.03 -7.52
N ALA A 284 -23.23 11.46 -8.60
CA ALA A 284 -23.97 11.35 -9.86
C ALA A 284 -25.24 10.50 -9.70
N CYS A 285 -25.14 9.35 -9.02
CA CYS A 285 -26.28 8.50 -8.68
C CYS A 285 -27.31 9.23 -7.83
N SER A 286 -26.87 9.97 -6.81
CA SER A 286 -27.75 10.75 -5.93
C SER A 286 -28.49 11.85 -6.69
N PHE A 287 -27.80 12.54 -7.60
CA PHE A 287 -28.41 13.56 -8.45
C PHE A 287 -29.47 12.97 -9.38
N ILE A 288 -29.18 11.84 -10.05
CA ILE A 288 -30.14 11.15 -10.92
C ILE A 288 -31.34 10.64 -10.11
N ALA A 289 -31.11 10.05 -8.94
CA ALA A 289 -32.16 9.60 -8.04
C ALA A 289 -33.07 10.75 -7.57
N PHE A 290 -32.49 11.90 -7.23
CA PHE A 290 -33.26 13.10 -6.89
C PHE A 290 -34.14 13.55 -8.06
N ARG A 291 -33.62 13.57 -9.29
CA ARG A 291 -34.42 13.92 -10.48
C ARG A 291 -35.57 12.94 -10.69
N LEU A 292 -35.32 11.63 -10.57
CA LEU A 292 -36.39 10.64 -10.67
C LEU A 292 -37.42 10.79 -9.54
N LEU A 293 -36.98 11.11 -8.32
CA LEU A 293 -37.84 11.36 -7.17
C LEU A 293 -38.77 12.55 -7.41
N THR A 294 -38.26 13.66 -7.98
CA THR A 294 -39.09 14.84 -8.30
C THR A 294 -40.18 14.50 -9.33
N VAL A 295 -39.86 13.67 -10.34
CA VAL A 295 -40.84 13.24 -11.35
C VAL A 295 -41.93 12.37 -10.74
N GLU A 296 -41.56 11.42 -9.87
CA GLU A 296 -42.53 10.57 -9.18
C GLU A 296 -43.38 11.35 -8.16
N TYR A 297 -42.81 12.37 -7.50
CA TYR A 297 -43.54 13.26 -6.61
C TYR A 297 -44.63 14.04 -7.36
N SER A 298 -44.28 14.71 -8.46
CA SER A 298 -45.27 15.43 -9.28
C SER A 298 -46.37 14.49 -9.79
N ARG A 299 -46.02 13.27 -10.22
CA ARG A 299 -47.02 12.28 -10.65
C ARG A 299 -48.00 11.94 -9.52
N ARG A 300 -47.51 11.77 -8.30
CA ARG A 300 -48.35 11.43 -7.14
C ARG A 300 -49.29 12.58 -6.76
N GLU A 301 -48.80 13.81 -6.83
CA GLU A 301 -49.61 15.03 -6.58
C GLU A 301 -50.74 15.17 -7.61
N TYR A 302 -50.43 14.99 -8.91
CA TYR A 302 -51.46 14.96 -9.96
C TYR A 302 -52.54 13.90 -9.68
N SER A 303 -52.14 12.66 -9.35
CA SER A 303 -53.10 11.58 -9.06
C SER A 303 -54.02 11.89 -7.87
N LEU A 304 -53.52 12.58 -6.85
CA LEU A 304 -54.30 13.00 -5.68
C LEU A 304 -55.28 14.13 -6.02
N THR A 305 -54.90 15.07 -6.90
CA THR A 305 -55.79 16.16 -7.33
C THR A 305 -56.90 15.72 -8.29
N THR A 306 -56.72 14.58 -8.97
CA THR A 306 -57.70 14.03 -9.93
C THR A 306 -58.61 12.94 -9.36
N ALA A 307 -58.41 12.54 -8.10
CA ALA A 307 -59.19 11.53 -7.38
C ALA A 307 -60.24 12.20 -6.50
#